data_AF-A0A5C6LQI7-F1
#
_entry.id   AF-A0A5C6LQI7-F1
#
_cell.length_a   1.000
_cell.length_b   1.000
_cell.length_c   1.000
_cell.angle_alpha   90.00
_cell.angle_beta   90.00
_cell.angle_gamma   90.00
#
_symmetry.space_group_name_H-M   'P 1'
#
loop_
_entity.id
_entity.type
_entity.pdbx_description
1 polymer ?
#
loop_
_entity_poly.entity_id
_entity_poly.type
_entity_poly.pdbx_seq_one_letter_code
_entity_poly.pdbx_strand_id
1 'polypeptide(L)' 'MPGAIVQAGVDIGRHVILNIGCAVDHEVSIGDFAHIGPRSYIGGGAIIGEGATIGAGAVIMRNVRIEDWTNIPPLSIVT' A
#
# COMPACT_ATOMS: atom_id res chain seq x y z
N MET A 1 -7.06 -1.03 -10.16
CA MET A 1 -6.89 -1.73 -11.46
C MET A 1 -7.41 -3.17 -11.34
N PRO A 2 -7.54 -3.97 -12.42
CA PRO A 2 -8.05 -5.34 -12.31
C PRO A 2 -7.29 -6.17 -11.27
N GLY A 3 -8.02 -6.97 -10.50
CA GLY A 3 -7.44 -7.82 -9.45
C GLY A 3 -6.88 -7.07 -8.23
N ALA A 4 -6.99 -5.74 -8.15
CA ALA A 4 -6.74 -5.05 -6.90
C ALA A 4 -7.80 -5.44 -5.87
N ILE A 5 -7.37 -5.92 -4.70
CA ILE A 5 -8.25 -6.36 -3.62
C ILE A 5 -8.09 -5.39 -2.46
N VAL A 6 -9.20 -4.90 -1.94
CA VAL A 6 -9.27 -4.00 -0.77
C VAL A 6 -10.20 -4.63 0.25
N GLN A 7 -9.70 -4.88 1.46
CA GLN A 7 -10.46 -5.49 2.55
C GLN A 7 -11.24 -4.45 3.36
N ALA A 8 -11.98 -4.93 4.37
CA ALA A 8 -12.83 -4.09 5.22
C ALA A 8 -12.02 -3.07 6.04
N GLY A 9 -12.58 -1.86 6.22
CA GLY A 9 -12.00 -0.82 7.06
C GLY A 9 -10.78 -0.11 6.47
N VAL A 10 -10.50 -0.26 5.17
CA VAL A 10 -9.43 0.47 4.50
C VAL A 10 -9.86 1.90 4.20
N ASP A 11 -9.04 2.86 4.62
CA ASP A 11 -9.17 4.28 4.28
C ASP A 11 -8.22 4.63 3.12
N ILE A 12 -8.76 5.17 2.03
CA ILE A 12 -8.00 5.52 0.83
C ILE A 12 -8.11 7.02 0.56
N GLY A 13 -6.96 7.69 0.55
CA GLY A 13 -6.83 9.11 0.21
C GLY A 13 -7.15 9.44 -1.25
N ARG A 14 -7.06 10.72 -1.58
CA ARG A 14 -7.28 11.24 -2.93
C ARG A 14 -6.12 10.89 -3.84
N HIS A 15 -6.41 10.67 -5.12
CA HIS A 15 -5.40 10.42 -6.16
C HIS A 15 -4.49 9.19 -5.92
N VAL A 16 -4.90 8.26 -5.06
CA VAL A 16 -4.19 7.00 -4.86
C VAL A 16 -4.30 6.09 -6.09
N ILE A 17 -3.18 5.44 -6.45
CA ILE A 17 -3.14 4.45 -7.53
C ILE A 17 -2.96 3.06 -6.93
N LEU A 18 -3.98 2.22 -7.07
CA LEU A 18 -3.92 0.78 -6.77
C LEU A 18 -3.72 -0.04 -8.06
N ASN A 19 -2.53 -0.61 -8.23
CA ASN A 19 -2.16 -1.34 -9.45
C ASN A 19 -2.73 -2.76 -9.53
N ILE A 20 -2.52 -3.40 -10.68
CA ILE A 20 -2.96 -4.76 -10.97
C ILE A 20 -2.51 -5.75 -9.89
N GLY A 21 -3.47 -6.49 -9.34
CA GLY A 21 -3.20 -7.56 -8.40
C GLY A 21 -2.65 -7.15 -7.03
N CYS A 22 -2.60 -5.85 -6.68
CA CYS A 22 -2.21 -5.47 -5.31
C CYS A 22 -3.28 -5.89 -4.30
N ALA A 23 -2.86 -6.24 -3.10
CA ALA A 23 -3.75 -6.61 -2.00
C ALA A 23 -3.55 -5.64 -0.84
N VAL A 24 -4.64 -5.01 -0.41
CA VAL A 24 -4.71 -4.14 0.76
C VAL A 24 -5.58 -4.83 1.80
N ASP A 25 -4.96 -5.27 2.88
CA ASP A 25 -5.59 -6.01 3.97
C ASP A 25 -6.41 -5.07 4.88
N HIS A 26 -7.06 -5.63 5.92
CA HIS A 26 -8.02 -4.90 6.75
C HIS A 26 -7.39 -3.72 7.51
N GLU A 27 -8.17 -2.65 7.72
CA GLU A 27 -7.79 -1.52 8.60
C GLU A 27 -6.51 -0.78 8.17
N VAL A 28 -6.19 -0.79 6.87
CA VAL A 28 -5.07 -0.02 6.30
C VAL A 28 -5.48 1.43 6.05
N SER A 29 -4.58 2.38 6.33
CA SER A 29 -4.74 3.78 5.92
C SER A 29 -3.75 4.12 4.81
N ILE A 30 -4.24 4.69 3.69
CA ILE A 30 -3.41 5.11 2.56
C ILE A 30 -3.59 6.62 2.34
N GLY A 31 -2.49 7.37 2.44
CA GLY A 31 -2.45 8.82 2.25
C GLY A 31 -2.66 9.25 0.80
N ASP A 32 -2.92 10.55 0.61
CA ASP A 32 -3.14 11.15 -0.70
C ASP A 32 -1.93 10.91 -1.63
N PHE A 33 -2.18 10.79 -2.93
CA PHE A 33 -1.14 10.61 -3.97
C PHE A 33 -0.26 9.36 -3.85
N ALA A 34 -0.57 8.42 -2.94
CA ALA A 34 0.21 7.19 -2.80
C ALA A 34 0.09 6.26 -4.02
N HIS A 35 1.16 5.51 -4.30
CA HIS A 35 1.23 4.56 -5.42
C HIS A 35 1.50 3.14 -4.91
N ILE A 36 0.49 2.28 -4.98
CA ILE A 36 0.59 0.88 -4.57
C ILE A 36 0.89 0.02 -5.79
N GLY A 37 2.13 -0.47 -5.89
CA GLY A 37 2.67 -1.15 -7.06
C GLY A 37 2.02 -2.51 -7.37
N PRO A 38 2.19 -3.03 -8.60
CA PRO A 38 1.59 -4.29 -9.02
C PRO A 38 1.94 -5.46 -8.10
N ARG A 39 0.94 -6.28 -7.75
CA ARG A 39 1.11 -7.49 -6.90
C ARG A 39 1.80 -7.24 -5.54
N SER A 40 1.80 -6.00 -5.05
CA SER A 40 2.25 -5.70 -3.69
C SER A 40 1.20 -6.14 -2.66
N TYR A 41 1.66 -6.39 -1.43
CA TYR A 41 0.81 -6.72 -0.29
C TYR A 41 1.00 -5.68 0.80
N ILE A 42 -0.11 -5.09 1.25
CA ILE A 42 -0.16 -4.17 2.39
C ILE A 42 -0.87 -4.88 3.53
N GLY A 43 -0.13 -5.25 4.58
CA GLY A 43 -0.65 -6.00 5.72
C GLY A 43 -1.58 -5.19 6.62
N GLY A 44 -2.48 -5.88 7.31
CA GLY A 44 -3.53 -5.21 8.09
C GLY A 44 -3.00 -4.22 9.12
N GLY A 45 -3.72 -3.11 9.29
CA GLY A 45 -3.34 -2.03 10.19
C GLY A 45 -2.14 -1.18 9.73
N ALA A 46 -1.57 -1.43 8.55
CA ALA A 46 -0.46 -0.63 8.04
C ALA A 46 -0.91 0.80 7.66
N ILE A 47 0.04 1.74 7.75
CA ILE A 47 -0.16 3.15 7.39
C ILE A 47 0.80 3.48 6.25
N ILE A 48 0.26 3.87 5.10
CA ILE A 48 1.02 4.33 3.94
C ILE A 48 0.90 5.85 3.86
N GLY A 49 2.01 6.56 3.99
CA GLY A 49 2.06 8.03 3.96
C GLY A 49 1.66 8.64 2.62
N GLU A 50 1.42 9.96 2.64
CA GLU A 50 1.13 10.76 1.45
C GLU A 50 2.28 10.65 0.44
N GLY A 51 1.96 10.44 -0.85
CA GLY A 51 2.94 10.36 -1.92
C GLY A 51 3.90 9.17 -1.84
N ALA A 52 3.73 8.27 -0.87
CA ALA A 52 4.58 7.09 -0.73
C ALA A 52 4.39 6.14 -1.92
N THR A 53 5.48 5.52 -2.36
CA THR A 53 5.49 4.56 -3.46
C THR A 53 5.86 3.18 -2.94
N ILE A 54 4.99 2.21 -3.15
CA ILE A 54 5.22 0.82 -2.82
C ILE A 54 5.57 0.07 -4.10
N GLY A 55 6.81 -0.42 -4.19
CA GLY A 55 7.31 -1.14 -5.36
C GLY A 55 6.53 -2.42 -5.67
N ALA A 56 6.63 -2.87 -6.92
CA ALA A 56 5.98 -4.10 -7.37
C ALA A 56 6.40 -5.31 -6.53
N GLY A 57 5.43 -6.11 -6.09
CA GLY A 57 5.69 -7.30 -5.27
C GLY A 57 6.27 -7.03 -3.87
N ALA A 58 6.34 -5.78 -3.42
CA ALA A 58 6.75 -5.48 -2.05
C ALA A 58 5.70 -5.95 -1.04
N VAL A 59 6.16 -6.31 0.15
CA VAL A 59 5.34 -6.78 1.28
C VAL A 59 5.54 -5.83 2.44
N ILE A 60 4.49 -5.11 2.82
CA ILE A 60 4.46 -4.27 4.01
C ILE A 60 3.81 -5.09 5.12
N MET A 61 4.55 -5.36 6.20
CA MET A 61 4.03 -6.16 7.31
C MET A 61 2.92 -5.41 8.07
N ARG A 62 2.16 -6.16 8.86
CA ARG A 62 1.05 -5.58 9.65
C ARG A 62 1.54 -4.48 10.58
N ASN A 63 0.73 -3.44 10.74
CA ASN A 63 1.01 -2.28 11.61
C ASN A 63 2.31 -1.52 11.29
N VAL A 64 2.92 -1.76 10.11
CA VAL A 64 4.07 -0.98 9.64
C VAL A 64 3.60 0.39 9.20
N ARG A 65 4.39 1.42 9.52
CA ARG A 65 4.19 2.78 9.04
C ARG A 65 5.26 3.15 8.02
N ILE A 66 4.80 3.57 6.84
CA ILE A 66 5.64 4.15 5.79
C ILE A 66 5.41 5.66 5.81
N GLU A 67 6.49 6.43 5.96
CA GLU A 67 6.41 7.88 6.02
C GLU A 67 6.14 8.50 4.64
N ASP A 68 5.66 9.74 4.65
CA ASP A 68 5.31 10.49 3.45
C ASP A 68 6.49 10.56 2.47
N TRP A 69 6.19 10.46 1.18
CA TRP A 69 7.15 10.52 0.07
C TRP A 69 8.26 9.45 0.10
N THR A 70 8.11 8.43 0.94
CA THR A 70 9.05 7.29 0.99
C THR A 70 8.87 6.40 -0.24
N ASN A 71 9.99 5.93 -0.81
CA ASN A 71 9.99 4.96 -1.90
C ASN A 71 10.47 3.60 -1.38
N ILE A 72 9.57 2.61 -1.41
CA ILE A 72 9.88 1.22 -1.07
C ILE A 72 10.24 0.48 -2.37
N PRO A 73 11.46 -0.07 -2.49
CA PRO A 73 11.87 -0.78 -3.69
C PRO A 73 11.02 -2.03 -3.95
N PRO A 74 10.88 -2.45 -5.23
CA PRO A 74 10.21 -3.70 -5.59
C PRO A 74 10.81 -4.90 -4.84
N LEU A 75 9.98 -5.92 -4.58
CA LEU A 75 10.38 -7.18 -3.93
C LEU A 75 10.97 -7.05 -2.52
N SER A 76 10.79 -5.90 -1.87
CA SER A 76 11.23 -5.68 -0.49
C SER A 76 10.20 -6.19 0.52
N ILE A 77 10.68 -6.60 1.69
CA ILE A 77 9.84 -6.87 2.87
C ILE A 77 10.17 -5.78 3.90
N VAL A 78 9.15 -5.03 4.31
CA VAL A 78 9.28 -3.98 5.33
C VAL A 78 8.59 -4.46 6.59
N THR A 79 9.34 -4.52 7.70
CA THR A 79 8.92 -5.08 9.00
C THR A 79 8.82 -4.01 10.06
#